data_AF-A0A661IKM4-F1
#
_entry.id   AF-A0A661IKM4-F1
#
_cell.length_a   1.000
_cell.length_b   1.000
_cell.length_c   1.000
_cell.angle_alpha   90.00
_cell.angle_beta   90.00
_cell.angle_gamma   90.00
#
_symmetry.space_group_name_H-M   'P 1'
#
loop_
_entity.id
_entity.type
_entity.pdbx_description
1 polymer ?
#
loop_
_entity_poly.entity_id
_entity_poly.type
_entity_poly.pdbx_seq_one_letter_code
_entity_poly.pdbx_strand_id
1 'polypeptide(L)'
;MGSKGDGMRRHILWVPLCFLSAVGAFAQGLVVLGTEESLQAAIDVAQTGSVIVLQGREWRENLTVTKDLVIVGEGAVVWSREPDRAVIEVEGEATVTLIGLVLEGAHTSREQCQGFFLPCGAGVSVRDRARVSLIDCELVDNARGVEAFDRSRVTLIGCEVRDNHFEGILVNQRAYLEAISSRVGPGNETGVLLRGSARIFLHGCTFRDSPGVWLWGEGEAVVRGCRFVGEGKEGRGFWAVYDSRFCLLDTTISGYGVGIAVGDA
;
A
#
# COMPACT_ATOMS: atom_id res chain seq x y z
N MET A 1 34.92 -41.32 -5.14
CA MET A 1 34.37 -41.13 -6.49
C MET A 1 32.86 -41.00 -6.37
N GLY A 2 32.31 -39.85 -6.81
CA GLY A 2 30.90 -39.70 -7.20
C GLY A 2 29.89 -39.36 -6.10
N SER A 3 29.74 -38.06 -5.81
CA SER A 3 28.51 -37.50 -5.23
C SER A 3 27.36 -37.64 -6.24
N LYS A 4 26.16 -38.01 -5.77
CA LYS A 4 24.91 -37.87 -6.54
C LYS A 4 24.20 -36.63 -6.03
N GLY A 5 24.22 -35.57 -6.84
CA GLY A 5 23.34 -34.42 -6.69
C GLY A 5 21.94 -34.81 -7.16
N ASP A 6 20.96 -34.55 -6.30
CA ASP A 6 19.54 -34.73 -6.63
C ASP A 6 19.03 -33.42 -7.25
N GLY A 7 18.59 -33.53 -8.51
CA GLY A 7 18.19 -32.41 -9.33
C GLY A 7 16.80 -31.90 -8.94
N MET A 8 16.77 -30.74 -8.27
CA MET A 8 15.54 -30.00 -8.04
C MET A 8 14.92 -29.59 -9.39
N ARG A 9 13.74 -30.14 -9.69
CA ARG A 9 12.97 -29.87 -10.90
C ARG A 9 12.56 -28.40 -10.92
N ARG A 10 13.07 -27.64 -11.90
CA ARG A 10 12.62 -26.28 -12.21
C ARG A 10 11.21 -26.34 -12.79
N HIS A 11 10.21 -25.95 -12.00
CA HIS A 11 8.88 -25.64 -12.51
C HIS A 11 8.95 -24.28 -13.20
N ILE A 12 8.95 -24.30 -14.54
CA ILE A 12 8.76 -23.10 -15.36
C ILE A 12 7.27 -22.73 -15.21
N LEU A 13 6.97 -21.74 -14.38
CA LEU A 13 5.63 -21.14 -14.35
C LEU A 13 5.42 -20.36 -15.65
N TRP A 14 4.39 -20.75 -16.39
CA TRP A 14 3.92 -20.04 -17.57
C TRP A 14 3.14 -18.80 -17.12
N VAL A 15 3.66 -17.60 -17.40
CA VAL A 15 2.85 -16.38 -17.35
C VAL A 15 1.83 -16.48 -18.50
N PRO A 16 0.51 -16.49 -18.23
CA PRO A 16 -0.48 -16.58 -19.29
C PRO A 16 -0.37 -15.36 -20.21
N LEU A 17 -0.18 -15.59 -21.52
CA LEU A 17 -0.04 -14.54 -22.56
C LEU A 17 -1.19 -13.49 -22.53
N CYS A 18 -2.35 -13.84 -21.98
CA CYS A 18 -3.49 -12.93 -21.85
C CYS A 18 -3.22 -11.76 -20.88
N PHE A 19 -2.41 -11.94 -19.83
CA PHE A 19 -2.06 -10.86 -18.89
C PHE A 19 -1.12 -9.81 -19.51
N LEU A 20 -0.22 -10.24 -20.41
CA LEU A 20 0.63 -9.31 -21.16
C LEU A 20 -0.14 -8.48 -22.19
N SER A 21 -1.31 -8.94 -22.64
CA SER A 21 -2.04 -8.27 -23.74
C SER A 21 -2.68 -6.93 -23.35
N ALA A 22 -3.04 -6.74 -22.07
CA ALA A 22 -3.61 -5.49 -21.57
C ALA A 22 -2.52 -4.47 -21.15
N VAL A 23 -1.39 -4.94 -20.61
CA VAL A 23 -0.29 -4.07 -20.14
C VAL A 23 0.69 -3.74 -21.27
N GLY A 24 0.87 -4.65 -22.23
CA GLY A 24 1.84 -4.52 -23.32
C GLY A 24 1.47 -3.50 -24.41
N ALA A 25 0.22 -3.02 -24.46
CA ALA A 25 -0.21 -2.08 -25.50
C ALA A 25 0.35 -0.65 -25.33
N PHE A 26 0.92 -0.32 -24.16
CA PHE A 26 1.47 1.01 -23.85
C PHE A 26 2.88 0.99 -23.25
N ALA A 27 3.48 -0.20 -23.11
CA ALA A 27 4.79 -0.35 -22.49
C ALA A 27 5.91 0.15 -23.42
N GLN A 28 6.75 1.08 -22.95
CA GLN A 28 7.93 1.53 -23.71
C GLN A 28 9.08 0.51 -23.70
N GLY A 29 9.01 -0.48 -22.80
CA GLY A 29 9.94 -1.59 -22.71
C GLY A 29 9.38 -2.70 -21.83
N LEU A 30 9.86 -3.94 -22.03
CA LEU A 30 9.57 -5.08 -21.18
C LEU A 30 10.88 -5.61 -20.60
N VAL A 31 10.96 -5.67 -19.27
CA VAL A 31 12.07 -6.25 -18.52
C VAL A 31 11.53 -7.45 -17.76
N VAL A 32 12.08 -8.63 -18.00
CA VAL A 32 11.73 -9.85 -17.26
C VAL A 32 12.90 -10.15 -16.33
N LEU A 33 12.64 -10.15 -15.02
CA LEU A 33 13.68 -10.17 -14.01
C LEU A 33 13.70 -11.50 -13.23
N GLY A 34 14.86 -12.15 -13.19
CA GLY A 34 15.13 -13.38 -12.45
C GLY A 34 15.58 -13.13 -11.00
N THR A 35 15.57 -14.18 -10.18
CA THR A 35 15.83 -14.09 -8.71
C THR A 35 17.24 -13.66 -8.30
N GLU A 36 18.22 -13.74 -9.20
CA GLU A 36 19.62 -13.39 -8.91
C GLU A 36 19.94 -11.93 -9.30
N GLU A 37 18.98 -11.24 -9.92
CA GLU A 37 19.14 -9.87 -10.39
C GLU A 37 18.61 -8.91 -9.32
N SER A 38 19.14 -7.68 -9.27
CA SER A 38 18.59 -6.65 -8.38
C SER A 38 17.41 -5.96 -9.06
N LEU A 39 16.30 -5.86 -8.32
CA LEU A 39 15.13 -5.11 -8.76
C LEU A 39 15.44 -3.62 -8.82
N GLN A 40 16.20 -3.07 -7.88
CA GLN A 40 16.62 -1.67 -7.98
C GLN A 40 17.47 -1.42 -9.23
N ALA A 41 18.45 -2.29 -9.54
CA ALA A 41 19.26 -2.12 -10.73
C ALA A 41 18.43 -2.17 -12.02
N ALA A 42 17.42 -3.03 -12.07
CA ALA A 42 16.48 -3.09 -13.19
C ALA A 42 15.63 -1.82 -13.31
N ILE A 43 15.15 -1.27 -12.19
CA ILE A 43 14.47 0.03 -12.14
C ILE A 43 15.39 1.11 -12.68
N ASP A 44 16.64 1.17 -12.25
CA ASP A 44 17.59 2.22 -12.62
C ASP A 44 17.85 2.28 -14.13
N VAL A 45 18.00 1.12 -14.79
CA VAL A 45 18.27 1.04 -16.23
C VAL A 45 17.01 1.06 -17.10
N ALA A 46 15.84 0.76 -16.52
CA ALA A 46 14.58 0.75 -17.26
C ALA A 46 14.23 2.13 -17.84
N GLN A 47 13.68 2.14 -19.05
CA GLN A 47 13.14 3.36 -19.65
C GLN A 47 11.84 3.73 -18.93
N THR A 48 11.55 5.04 -18.84
CA THR A 48 10.25 5.52 -18.37
C THR A 48 9.12 4.87 -19.18
N GLY A 49 8.08 4.39 -18.51
CA GLY A 49 6.97 3.64 -19.08
C GLY A 49 7.25 2.14 -19.30
N SER A 50 8.38 1.61 -18.81
CA SER A 50 8.68 0.18 -18.91
C SER A 50 7.83 -0.65 -17.94
N VAL A 51 7.60 -1.91 -18.33
CA VAL A 51 7.01 -2.95 -17.50
C VAL A 51 8.11 -3.88 -17.03
N ILE A 52 8.26 -4.02 -15.72
CA ILE A 52 9.16 -4.97 -15.07
C ILE A 52 8.31 -6.13 -14.55
N VAL A 53 8.57 -7.35 -15.03
CA VAL A 53 7.88 -8.58 -14.60
C VAL A 53 8.82 -9.41 -13.75
N LEU A 54 8.43 -9.64 -12.50
CA LEU A 54 9.18 -10.43 -11.53
C LEU A 54 8.89 -11.92 -11.75
N GLN A 55 9.92 -12.70 -12.08
CA GLN A 55 9.84 -14.17 -12.13
C GLN A 55 10.19 -14.81 -10.77
N GLY A 56 10.87 -14.04 -9.91
CA GLY A 56 11.21 -14.43 -8.55
C GLY A 56 10.06 -14.27 -7.57
N ARG A 57 10.01 -15.17 -6.58
CA ARG A 57 9.01 -15.12 -5.50
C ARG A 57 9.38 -14.18 -4.36
N GLU A 58 10.66 -13.88 -4.17
CA GLU A 58 11.14 -13.09 -3.04
C GLU A 58 12.25 -12.14 -3.49
N TRP A 59 12.16 -10.89 -3.03
CA TRP A 59 13.07 -9.78 -3.34
C TRP A 59 13.36 -9.04 -2.05
N ARG A 60 14.61 -8.93 -1.61
CA ARG A 60 14.95 -8.27 -0.33
C ARG A 60 15.71 -6.97 -0.58
N GLU A 61 14.95 -5.91 -0.85
CA GLU A 61 15.47 -4.60 -1.25
C GLU A 61 14.54 -3.49 -0.74
N ASN A 62 15.10 -2.31 -0.51
CA ASN A 62 14.33 -1.08 -0.37
C ASN A 62 14.43 -0.34 -1.71
N LEU A 63 13.30 -0.15 -2.38
CA LEU A 63 13.25 0.37 -3.74
C LEU A 63 12.93 1.86 -3.73
N THR A 64 13.60 2.62 -4.59
CA THR A 64 13.27 4.01 -4.89
C THR A 64 12.91 4.14 -6.37
N VAL A 65 11.71 4.68 -6.63
CA VAL A 65 11.16 4.85 -7.97
C VAL A 65 10.87 6.32 -8.25
N THR A 66 11.58 6.89 -9.22
CA THR A 66 11.52 8.32 -9.58
C THR A 66 11.01 8.57 -11.00
N LYS A 67 10.57 7.51 -11.69
CA LYS A 67 10.09 7.53 -13.08
C LYS A 67 8.92 6.60 -13.28
N ASP A 68 8.14 6.87 -14.32
CA ASP A 68 6.96 6.08 -14.62
C ASP A 68 7.34 4.65 -14.95
N LEU A 69 6.72 3.67 -14.27
CA LEU A 69 7.01 2.25 -14.42
C LEU A 69 5.79 1.42 -14.02
N VAL A 70 5.74 0.19 -14.53
CA VAL A 70 4.84 -0.84 -14.06
C VAL A 70 5.68 -1.98 -13.50
N ILE A 71 5.38 -2.43 -12.27
CA ILE A 71 6.01 -3.61 -11.67
C ILE A 71 4.92 -4.65 -11.45
N VAL A 72 5.13 -5.83 -12.03
CA VAL A 72 4.20 -6.96 -11.98
C VAL A 72 4.90 -8.11 -11.29
N GLY A 73 4.35 -8.58 -10.17
CA GLY A 73 4.77 -9.82 -9.55
C GLY A 73 3.52 -10.62 -9.18
N GLU A 74 3.45 -11.88 -9.57
CA GLU A 74 2.27 -12.72 -9.30
C GLU A 74 2.39 -13.33 -7.89
N GLY A 75 2.09 -12.54 -6.86
CA GLY A 75 2.34 -12.88 -5.45
C GLY A 75 3.82 -12.79 -5.07
N ALA A 76 4.61 -12.03 -5.84
CA ALA A 76 6.02 -11.81 -5.53
C ALA A 76 6.14 -10.96 -4.26
N VAL A 77 6.95 -11.43 -3.33
CA VAL A 77 7.17 -10.78 -2.05
C VAL A 77 8.38 -9.85 -2.14
N VAL A 78 8.19 -8.57 -1.84
CA VAL A 78 9.25 -7.59 -1.69
C VAL A 78 9.39 -7.28 -0.20
N TRP A 79 10.51 -7.72 0.35
CA TRP A 79 10.89 -7.53 1.75
C TRP A 79 11.80 -6.31 1.90
N SER A 80 11.49 -5.47 2.88
CA SER A 80 12.42 -4.42 3.31
C SER A 80 13.77 -5.03 3.72
N ARG A 81 14.87 -4.47 3.20
CA ARG A 81 16.24 -4.88 3.58
C ARG A 81 16.71 -4.12 4.82
N GLU A 82 16.33 -2.85 4.91
CA GLU A 82 16.56 -1.92 6.02
C GLU A 82 15.20 -1.59 6.62
N PRO A 83 14.79 -2.22 7.74
CA PRO A 83 13.40 -2.19 8.21
C PRO A 83 12.82 -0.79 8.40
N ASP A 84 13.65 0.17 8.82
CA ASP A 84 13.28 1.57 9.06
C ASP A 84 13.00 2.38 7.78
N ARG A 85 13.20 1.78 6.61
CA ARG A 85 12.91 2.38 5.30
C ARG A 85 11.71 1.70 4.66
N ALA A 86 11.03 2.45 3.80
CA ALA A 86 9.93 1.91 3.02
C ALA A 86 10.41 0.76 2.12
N VAL A 87 9.55 -0.26 1.91
CA VAL A 87 9.82 -1.32 0.92
C VAL A 87 9.90 -0.68 -0.46
N ILE A 88 8.93 0.17 -0.81
CA ILE A 88 8.92 0.95 -2.03
C ILE A 88 8.65 2.41 -1.71
N GLU A 89 9.58 3.28 -2.08
CA GLU A 89 9.44 4.73 -2.04
C GLU A 89 9.27 5.28 -3.45
N VAL A 90 8.22 6.08 -3.65
CA VAL A 90 7.93 6.77 -4.91
C VAL A 90 7.88 8.27 -4.67
N GLU A 91 8.74 9.01 -5.37
CA GLU A 91 8.94 10.45 -5.16
C GLU A 91 8.91 11.25 -6.47
N GLY A 92 8.95 12.58 -6.36
CA GLY A 92 8.90 13.48 -7.51
C GLY A 92 7.53 13.52 -8.18
N GLU A 93 7.49 13.27 -9.49
CA GLU A 93 6.26 13.31 -10.31
C GLU A 93 5.96 11.96 -10.98
N ALA A 94 6.61 10.88 -10.53
CA ALA A 94 6.50 9.55 -11.13
C ALA A 94 5.07 8.99 -11.07
N THR A 95 4.66 8.29 -12.12
CA THR A 95 3.43 7.50 -12.18
C THR A 95 3.75 6.01 -12.20
N VAL A 96 3.50 5.33 -11.08
CA VAL A 96 3.89 3.92 -10.88
C VAL A 96 2.65 3.03 -10.72
N THR A 97 2.65 1.87 -11.36
CA THR A 97 1.64 0.83 -11.14
C THR A 97 2.30 -0.42 -10.57
N LEU A 98 1.81 -0.89 -9.43
CA LEU A 98 2.26 -2.10 -8.75
C LEU A 98 1.13 -3.13 -8.81
N ILE A 99 1.44 -4.33 -9.30
CA ILE A 99 0.43 -5.37 -9.55
C ILE A 99 0.86 -6.68 -8.89
N GLY A 100 -0.01 -7.22 -8.03
CA GLY A 100 0.12 -8.56 -7.45
C GLY A 100 1.22 -8.74 -6.40
N LEU A 101 1.77 -7.64 -5.87
CA LEU A 101 2.92 -7.69 -4.95
C LEU A 101 2.49 -7.90 -3.50
N VAL A 102 3.30 -8.62 -2.73
CA VAL A 102 3.26 -8.63 -1.27
C VAL A 102 4.40 -7.76 -0.76
N LEU A 103 4.10 -6.72 0.02
CA LEU A 103 5.07 -5.73 0.50
C LEU A 103 5.16 -5.78 2.02
N GLU A 104 6.30 -6.22 2.55
CA GLU A 104 6.43 -6.51 3.98
C GLU A 104 7.82 -6.25 4.59
N GLY A 105 7.87 -6.25 5.92
CA GLY A 105 9.11 -6.18 6.71
C GLY A 105 9.65 -4.78 6.95
N ALA A 106 8.96 -3.72 6.53
CA ALA A 106 9.37 -2.35 6.82
C ALA A 106 8.95 -1.95 8.25
N HIS A 107 9.71 -2.39 9.25
CA HIS A 107 9.44 -2.11 10.67
C HIS A 107 10.09 -0.83 11.17
N THR A 108 9.41 -0.10 12.05
CA THR A 108 10.02 1.04 12.76
C THR A 108 9.50 1.09 14.18
N SER A 109 10.38 1.43 15.13
CA SER A 109 9.97 1.52 16.54
C SER A 109 8.98 2.67 16.72
N ARG A 110 8.11 2.58 17.73
CA ARG A 110 7.10 3.61 17.99
C ARG A 110 7.75 4.96 18.30
N GLU A 111 8.88 4.97 19.01
CA GLU A 111 9.64 6.17 19.34
C GLU A 111 10.16 6.90 18.10
N GLN A 112 10.58 6.14 17.08
CA GLN A 112 11.06 6.68 15.80
C GLN A 112 9.90 7.14 14.92
N CYS A 113 8.79 6.39 14.91
CA CYS A 113 7.62 6.68 14.08
C CYS A 113 6.70 7.81 14.58
N GLN A 114 6.97 8.35 15.77
CA GLN A 114 6.21 9.46 16.37
C GLN A 114 6.59 10.85 15.83
N GLY A 115 7.76 10.99 15.21
CA GLY A 115 8.20 12.27 14.67
C GLY A 115 7.47 12.62 13.38
N PHE A 116 6.87 13.81 13.30
CA PHE A 116 6.20 14.31 12.09
C PHE A 116 7.12 14.38 10.84
N PHE A 117 8.44 14.34 11.07
CA PHE A 117 9.48 14.44 10.04
C PHE A 117 10.39 13.21 9.97
N LEU A 118 10.19 12.20 10.82
CA LEU A 118 11.05 11.01 10.80
C LEU A 118 10.47 9.96 9.84
N PRO A 119 11.31 9.31 9.02
CA PRO A 119 10.85 8.25 8.15
C PRO A 119 10.30 7.09 9.00
N CYS A 120 9.14 6.59 8.59
CA CYS A 120 8.59 5.33 9.07
C CYS A 120 8.77 4.27 7.99
N GLY A 121 9.08 3.06 8.42
CA GLY A 121 8.99 1.87 7.59
C GLY A 121 7.55 1.72 7.07
N ALA A 122 7.40 1.83 5.76
CA ALA A 122 6.12 1.68 5.09
C ALA A 122 6.20 0.60 4.00
N GLY A 123 5.12 -0.14 3.78
CA GLY A 123 5.02 -1.01 2.60
C GLY A 123 5.16 -0.19 1.32
N VAL A 124 4.45 0.94 1.23
CA VAL A 124 4.65 1.95 0.19
C VAL A 124 4.64 3.36 0.77
N SER A 125 5.66 4.16 0.45
CA SER A 125 5.74 5.60 0.74
C SER A 125 5.60 6.39 -0.57
N VAL A 126 4.68 7.35 -0.63
CA VAL A 126 4.42 8.18 -1.81
C VAL A 126 4.46 9.67 -1.47
N ARG A 127 5.40 10.40 -2.06
CA ARG A 127 5.72 11.79 -1.71
C ARG A 127 5.61 12.75 -2.90
N ASP A 128 5.80 14.04 -2.64
CA ASP A 128 5.77 15.12 -3.63
C ASP A 128 4.46 15.20 -4.44
N ARG A 129 4.50 14.82 -5.72
CA ARG A 129 3.34 14.76 -6.64
C ARG A 129 3.22 13.40 -7.31
N ALA A 130 3.94 12.40 -6.81
CA ALA A 130 3.93 11.06 -7.36
C ALA A 130 2.53 10.44 -7.30
N ARG A 131 2.27 9.55 -8.25
CA ARG A 131 0.99 8.83 -8.40
C ARG A 131 1.26 7.34 -8.40
N VAL A 132 0.65 6.61 -7.47
CA VAL A 132 0.83 5.16 -7.36
C VAL A 132 -0.52 4.47 -7.45
N SER A 133 -0.62 3.46 -8.30
CA SER A 133 -1.75 2.52 -8.33
C SER A 133 -1.26 1.16 -7.84
N LEU A 134 -1.89 0.63 -6.79
CA LEU A 134 -1.71 -0.72 -6.32
C LEU A 134 -2.92 -1.55 -6.74
N ILE A 135 -2.67 -2.69 -7.37
CA ILE A 135 -3.70 -3.57 -7.91
C ILE A 135 -3.43 -4.98 -7.41
N ASP A 136 -4.37 -5.56 -6.67
CA ASP A 136 -4.28 -6.90 -6.10
C ASP A 136 -3.00 -7.13 -5.27
N CYS A 137 -2.53 -6.07 -4.60
CA CYS A 137 -1.37 -6.13 -3.70
C CYS A 137 -1.76 -6.39 -2.24
N GLU A 138 -0.84 -6.97 -1.48
CA GLU A 138 -0.91 -7.11 -0.03
C GLU A 138 0.16 -6.23 0.65
N LEU A 139 -0.23 -5.48 1.68
CA LEU A 139 0.67 -4.66 2.51
C LEU A 139 0.55 -5.12 3.96
N VAL A 140 1.57 -5.85 4.39
CA VAL A 140 1.53 -6.67 5.61
C VAL A 140 2.81 -6.51 6.44
N ASP A 141 2.69 -6.54 7.76
CA ASP A 141 3.84 -6.54 8.68
C ASP A 141 4.84 -5.39 8.46
N ASN A 142 4.31 -4.19 8.21
CA ASN A 142 5.10 -2.94 8.16
C ASN A 142 4.74 -2.05 9.36
N ALA A 143 5.51 -0.98 9.60
CA ALA A 143 5.09 0.06 10.54
C ALA A 143 3.82 0.75 10.02
N ARG A 144 3.81 1.15 8.74
CA ARG A 144 2.62 1.58 8.01
C ARG A 144 2.42 0.74 6.74
N GLY A 145 1.19 0.41 6.39
CA GLY A 145 0.94 -0.26 5.11
C GLY A 145 1.22 0.68 3.95
N VAL A 146 0.43 1.74 3.84
CA VAL A 146 0.56 2.82 2.85
C VAL A 146 0.78 4.15 3.55
N GLU A 147 1.73 4.94 3.05
CA GLU A 147 1.98 6.31 3.48
C GLU A 147 1.91 7.26 2.26
N ALA A 148 1.06 8.28 2.33
CA ALA A 148 0.91 9.30 1.29
C ALA A 148 1.06 10.72 1.87
N PHE A 149 2.00 11.49 1.32
CA PHE A 149 2.37 12.84 1.77
C PHE A 149 2.32 13.89 0.64
N ASP A 150 2.49 15.16 1.01
CA ASP A 150 2.55 16.32 0.14
C ASP A 150 1.30 16.49 -0.73
N ARG A 151 1.41 16.27 -2.04
CA ARG A 151 0.31 16.30 -3.03
C ARG A 151 0.25 14.98 -3.80
N SER A 152 0.76 13.90 -3.22
CA SER A 152 0.77 12.60 -3.87
C SER A 152 -0.63 12.03 -4.03
N ARG A 153 -0.77 11.04 -4.92
CA ARG A 153 -2.02 10.34 -5.17
C ARG A 153 -1.80 8.84 -5.11
N VAL A 154 -2.62 8.15 -4.33
CA VAL A 154 -2.58 6.70 -4.23
C VAL A 154 -3.93 6.11 -4.59
N THR A 155 -3.93 5.07 -5.42
CA THR A 155 -5.12 4.29 -5.75
C THR A 155 -4.91 2.84 -5.33
N LEU A 156 -5.83 2.27 -4.54
CA LEU A 156 -5.83 0.87 -4.14
C LEU A 156 -7.00 0.15 -4.80
N ILE A 157 -6.75 -0.91 -5.56
CA ILE A 157 -7.79 -1.69 -6.24
C ILE A 157 -7.64 -3.15 -5.84
N GLY A 158 -8.62 -3.69 -5.12
CA GLY A 158 -8.58 -5.10 -4.70
C GLY A 158 -7.46 -5.43 -3.71
N CYS A 159 -6.84 -4.41 -3.09
CA CYS A 159 -5.71 -4.60 -2.18
C CYS A 159 -6.13 -5.08 -0.79
N GLU A 160 -5.17 -5.64 -0.07
CA GLU A 160 -5.30 -6.02 1.34
C GLU A 160 -4.24 -5.31 2.19
N VAL A 161 -4.67 -4.63 3.26
CA VAL A 161 -3.78 -3.90 4.19
C VAL A 161 -4.06 -4.39 5.62
N ARG A 162 -3.14 -5.14 6.21
CA ARG A 162 -3.35 -5.81 7.51
C ARG A 162 -2.05 -5.99 8.27
N ASP A 163 -2.15 -6.25 9.57
CA ASP A 163 -1.04 -6.61 10.44
C ASP A 163 0.12 -5.59 10.43
N ASN A 164 -0.17 -4.31 10.20
CA ASN A 164 0.84 -3.24 10.28
C ASN A 164 0.87 -2.65 11.68
N HIS A 165 2.05 -2.30 12.20
CA HIS A 165 2.24 -2.02 13.62
C HIS A 165 1.60 -0.67 14.07
N PHE A 166 1.33 0.24 13.13
CA PHE A 166 0.65 1.53 13.36
C PHE A 166 -0.56 1.70 12.43
N GLU A 167 -0.55 2.73 11.57
CA GLU A 167 -1.61 2.96 10.60
C GLU A 167 -1.51 1.98 9.42
N GLY A 168 -2.61 1.29 9.09
CA GLY A 168 -2.69 0.56 7.82
C GLY A 168 -2.48 1.52 6.64
N ILE A 169 -3.15 2.67 6.69
CA ILE A 169 -3.04 3.73 5.69
C ILE A 169 -2.94 5.09 6.37
N LEU A 170 -1.86 5.83 6.12
CA LEU A 170 -1.70 7.23 6.50
C LEU A 170 -1.80 8.13 5.25
N VAL A 171 -2.70 9.11 5.29
CA VAL A 171 -2.80 10.16 4.27
C VAL A 171 -2.63 11.52 4.94
N ASN A 172 -1.61 12.26 4.55
CA ASN A 172 -1.20 13.48 5.26
C ASN A 172 -1.11 14.69 4.31
N GLN A 173 -1.09 15.88 4.90
CA GLN A 173 -0.95 17.17 4.23
C GLN A 173 -2.03 17.40 3.15
N ARG A 174 -1.71 17.33 1.85
CA ARG A 174 -2.68 17.50 0.75
C ARG A 174 -2.73 16.27 -0.16
N ALA A 175 -2.27 15.12 0.35
CA ALA A 175 -2.32 13.87 -0.39
C ALA A 175 -3.77 13.40 -0.58
N TYR A 176 -3.97 12.63 -1.64
CA TYR A 176 -5.26 12.03 -1.98
C TYR A 176 -5.13 10.52 -2.07
N LEU A 177 -6.06 9.80 -1.46
CA LEU A 177 -6.16 8.34 -1.61
C LEU A 177 -7.54 7.92 -2.08
N GLU A 178 -7.57 7.06 -3.08
CA GLU A 178 -8.75 6.35 -3.54
C GLU A 178 -8.58 4.86 -3.26
N ALA A 179 -9.57 4.22 -2.64
CA ALA A 179 -9.58 2.78 -2.48
C ALA A 179 -10.90 2.19 -3.00
N ILE A 180 -10.78 1.13 -3.81
CA ILE A 180 -11.87 0.50 -4.53
C ILE A 180 -11.83 -1.00 -4.28
N SER A 181 -12.90 -1.55 -3.69
CA SER A 181 -13.03 -2.99 -3.42
C SER A 181 -11.86 -3.57 -2.61
N SER A 182 -11.21 -2.74 -1.78
CA SER A 182 -10.05 -3.11 -0.97
C SER A 182 -10.44 -3.49 0.46
N ARG A 183 -9.57 -4.22 1.14
CA ARG A 183 -9.75 -4.67 2.52
C ARG A 183 -8.69 -4.05 3.44
N VAL A 184 -9.15 -3.48 4.55
CA VAL A 184 -8.28 -3.05 5.65
C VAL A 184 -8.62 -3.93 6.85
N GLY A 185 -7.69 -4.80 7.20
CA GLY A 185 -7.90 -5.93 8.10
C GLY A 185 -7.35 -5.73 9.51
N PRO A 186 -7.36 -6.79 10.33
CA PRO A 186 -6.90 -6.74 11.71
C PRO A 186 -5.41 -6.40 11.79
N GLY A 187 -4.96 -6.16 13.03
CA GLY A 187 -3.54 -5.98 13.34
C GLY A 187 -3.00 -4.58 13.08
N ASN A 188 -3.76 -3.69 12.44
CA ASN A 188 -3.47 -2.26 12.34
C ASN A 188 -3.92 -1.52 13.63
N GLU A 189 -3.09 -0.64 14.20
CA GLU A 189 -3.48 0.25 15.31
C GLU A 189 -4.58 1.24 14.86
N THR A 190 -4.57 1.64 13.59
CA THR A 190 -5.66 2.38 12.95
C THR A 190 -5.76 1.96 11.48
N GLY A 191 -6.97 1.73 10.97
CA GLY A 191 -7.16 1.33 9.57
C GLY A 191 -6.72 2.42 8.60
N VAL A 192 -7.33 3.60 8.70
CA VAL A 192 -7.00 4.79 7.91
C VAL A 192 -6.92 6.02 8.81
N LEU A 193 -5.83 6.78 8.73
CA LEU A 193 -5.66 8.06 9.40
C LEU A 193 -5.45 9.18 8.38
N LEU A 194 -6.26 10.23 8.46
CA LEU A 194 -6.08 11.46 7.70
C LEU A 194 -5.58 12.58 8.60
N ARG A 195 -4.62 13.35 8.11
CA ARG A 195 -4.11 14.57 8.76
C ARG A 195 -3.95 15.72 7.77
N GLY A 196 -3.93 16.95 8.27
CA GLY A 196 -3.84 18.14 7.42
C GLY A 196 -5.11 18.36 6.61
N SER A 197 -4.97 18.72 5.34
CA SER A 197 -6.08 18.87 4.38
C SER A 197 -6.16 17.65 3.44
N ALA A 198 -5.77 16.47 3.92
CA ALA A 198 -5.77 15.21 3.18
C ALA A 198 -7.18 14.78 2.79
N ARG A 199 -7.31 14.04 1.69
CA ARG A 199 -8.63 13.64 1.17
C ARG A 199 -8.66 12.16 0.83
N ILE A 200 -9.74 11.47 1.20
CA ILE A 200 -9.96 10.09 0.78
C ILE A 200 -11.29 9.87 0.08
N PHE A 201 -11.29 8.92 -0.86
CA PHE A 201 -12.48 8.33 -1.45
C PHE A 201 -12.44 6.81 -1.28
N LEU A 202 -13.43 6.24 -0.59
CA LEU A 202 -13.54 4.81 -0.35
C LEU A 202 -14.79 4.27 -1.04
N HIS A 203 -14.66 3.23 -1.87
CA HIS A 203 -15.76 2.64 -2.60
C HIS A 203 -15.77 1.11 -2.51
N GLY A 204 -16.82 0.53 -1.92
CA GLY A 204 -16.93 -0.92 -1.81
C GLY A 204 -15.87 -1.57 -0.91
N CYS A 205 -15.22 -0.81 -0.04
CA CYS A 205 -14.16 -1.31 0.83
C CYS A 205 -14.72 -2.00 2.07
N THR A 206 -13.96 -2.94 2.62
CA THR A 206 -14.27 -3.59 3.90
C THR A 206 -13.19 -3.28 4.94
N PHE A 207 -13.62 -2.82 6.11
CA PHE A 207 -12.80 -2.65 7.29
C PHE A 207 -13.21 -3.72 8.30
N ARG A 208 -12.25 -4.51 8.78
CA ARG A 208 -12.50 -5.60 9.73
C ARG A 208 -11.48 -5.53 10.85
N ASP A 209 -11.98 -5.53 12.09
CA ASP A 209 -11.18 -5.74 13.31
C ASP A 209 -10.00 -4.78 13.47
N SER A 210 -10.18 -3.56 12.95
CA SER A 210 -9.32 -2.40 13.16
C SER A 210 -10.21 -1.20 13.48
N PRO A 211 -9.71 -0.19 14.24
CA PRO A 211 -10.30 1.14 14.17
C PRO A 211 -10.41 1.54 12.70
N GLY A 212 -11.54 2.10 12.29
CA GLY A 212 -11.83 2.26 10.85
C GLY A 212 -11.12 3.46 10.25
N VAL A 213 -11.82 4.59 10.13
CA VAL A 213 -11.28 5.83 9.53
C VAL A 213 -11.27 6.95 10.56
N TRP A 214 -10.10 7.55 10.77
CA TRP A 214 -9.91 8.71 11.65
C TRP A 214 -9.53 9.93 10.82
N LEU A 215 -10.25 11.03 11.02
CA LEU A 215 -10.05 12.31 10.32
C LEU A 215 -9.57 13.36 11.31
N TRP A 216 -8.41 13.93 11.01
CA TRP A 216 -7.77 14.95 11.82
C TRP A 216 -7.51 16.23 11.01
N GLY A 217 -7.57 17.39 11.67
CA GLY A 217 -7.36 18.69 11.01
C GLY A 217 -8.51 19.04 10.07
N GLU A 218 -8.19 19.30 8.80
CA GLU A 218 -9.13 19.66 7.73
C GLU A 218 -9.41 18.47 6.78
N GLY A 219 -9.17 17.23 7.25
CA GLY A 219 -9.28 16.04 6.43
C GLY A 219 -10.71 15.82 5.89
N GLU A 220 -10.80 15.41 4.62
CA GLU A 220 -12.09 15.12 3.97
C GLU A 220 -12.21 13.63 3.59
N ALA A 221 -13.35 13.02 3.90
CA ALA A 221 -13.63 11.66 3.47
C ALA A 221 -14.98 11.51 2.76
N VAL A 222 -14.97 10.81 1.63
CA VAL A 222 -16.19 10.33 0.99
C VAL A 222 -16.15 8.81 1.00
N VAL A 223 -17.13 8.18 1.64
CA VAL A 223 -17.20 6.74 1.84
C VAL A 223 -18.50 6.23 1.26
N ARG A 224 -18.42 5.31 0.29
CA ARG A 224 -19.58 4.80 -0.43
C ARG A 224 -19.60 3.27 -0.47
N GLY A 225 -20.73 2.66 -0.12
CA GLY A 225 -20.89 1.21 -0.27
C GLY A 225 -19.92 0.39 0.60
N CYS A 226 -19.37 0.98 1.66
CA CYS A 226 -18.34 0.35 2.48
C CYS A 226 -18.94 -0.40 3.68
N ARG A 227 -18.18 -1.35 4.22
CA ARG A 227 -18.57 -2.12 5.40
C ARG A 227 -17.50 -2.08 6.47
N PHE A 228 -17.84 -1.56 7.65
CA PHE A 228 -16.99 -1.52 8.83
C PHE A 228 -17.54 -2.49 9.87
N VAL A 229 -16.71 -3.45 10.28
CA VAL A 229 -17.05 -4.47 11.26
C VAL A 229 -15.97 -4.54 12.32
N GLY A 230 -16.33 -4.18 13.55
CA GLY A 230 -15.53 -4.47 14.73
C GLY A 230 -16.00 -5.76 15.40
N GLU A 231 -15.08 -6.46 16.08
CA GLU A 231 -15.37 -7.61 16.93
C GLU A 231 -15.36 -7.28 18.45
N GLY A 232 -15.47 -6.00 18.85
CA GLY A 232 -15.38 -5.61 20.27
C GLY A 232 -15.88 -4.20 20.64
N LYS A 233 -16.15 -3.98 21.94
CA LYS A 233 -16.68 -2.72 22.49
C LYS A 233 -15.67 -1.56 22.55
N GLU A 234 -14.46 -1.74 22.02
CA GLU A 234 -13.41 -0.72 22.06
C GLU A 234 -13.11 -0.19 20.65
N GLY A 235 -12.70 1.07 20.58
CA GLY A 235 -12.40 1.73 19.31
C GLY A 235 -13.61 2.38 18.62
N ARG A 236 -13.28 3.13 17.57
CA ARG A 236 -14.23 3.92 16.77
C ARG A 236 -14.21 3.43 15.34
N GLY A 237 -15.38 3.14 14.78
CA GLY A 237 -15.50 2.75 13.37
C GLY A 237 -15.19 3.92 12.44
N PHE A 238 -15.71 5.09 12.77
CA PHE A 238 -15.44 6.35 12.09
C PHE A 238 -15.28 7.46 13.12
N TRP A 239 -14.20 8.23 13.04
CA TRP A 239 -13.96 9.33 13.98
C TRP A 239 -13.52 10.59 13.24
N ALA A 240 -14.27 11.67 13.41
CA ALA A 240 -13.94 13.00 12.89
C ALA A 240 -13.69 13.98 14.04
N VAL A 241 -12.58 14.72 13.97
CA VAL A 241 -12.22 15.77 14.93
C VAL A 241 -11.82 17.07 14.20
N TYR A 242 -11.79 18.19 14.92
CA TYR A 242 -11.49 19.54 14.38
C TYR A 242 -12.40 19.91 13.18
N ASP A 243 -11.85 20.52 12.14
CA ASP A 243 -12.56 21.01 10.96
C ASP A 243 -12.73 19.94 9.87
N SER A 244 -12.62 18.66 10.23
CA SER A 244 -12.74 17.56 9.29
C SER A 244 -14.17 17.41 8.77
N ARG A 245 -14.29 16.87 7.56
CA ARG A 245 -15.56 16.71 6.85
C ARG A 245 -15.70 15.31 6.32
N PHE A 246 -16.91 14.77 6.35
CA PHE A 246 -17.14 13.47 5.76
C PHE A 246 -18.55 13.31 5.20
N CYS A 247 -18.66 12.40 4.23
CA CYS A 247 -19.92 11.93 3.67
C CYS A 247 -19.89 10.40 3.66
N LEU A 248 -20.89 9.78 4.31
CA LEU A 248 -21.10 8.33 4.28
C LEU A 248 -22.37 8.05 3.47
N LEU A 249 -22.24 7.24 2.42
CA LEU A 249 -23.32 6.83 1.54
C LEU A 249 -23.34 5.29 1.46
N ASP A 250 -24.51 4.67 1.57
CA ASP A 250 -24.67 3.22 1.46
C ASP A 250 -23.67 2.40 2.32
N THR A 251 -23.30 2.94 3.50
CA THR A 251 -22.21 2.40 4.32
C THR A 251 -22.76 1.78 5.59
N THR A 252 -22.28 0.58 5.94
CA THR A 252 -22.64 -0.12 7.17
C THR A 252 -21.51 -0.05 8.17
N ILE A 253 -21.79 0.37 9.41
CA ILE A 253 -20.83 0.37 10.53
C ILE A 253 -21.46 -0.41 11.68
N SER A 254 -20.78 -1.46 12.14
CA SER A 254 -21.31 -2.38 13.15
C SER A 254 -20.20 -2.97 14.02
N GLY A 255 -20.54 -3.37 15.25
CA GLY A 255 -19.62 -4.10 16.12
C GLY A 255 -18.50 -3.28 16.77
N TYR A 256 -18.55 -1.94 16.66
CA TYR A 256 -17.65 -1.02 17.37
C TYR A 256 -18.27 -0.54 18.69
N GLY A 257 -17.42 -0.20 19.66
CA GLY A 257 -17.83 0.52 20.86
C GLY A 257 -18.52 1.85 20.55
N VAL A 258 -17.94 2.59 19.61
CA VAL A 258 -18.56 3.77 19.01
C VAL A 258 -18.54 3.63 17.49
N GLY A 259 -19.71 3.57 16.85
CA GLY A 259 -19.81 3.47 15.40
C GLY A 259 -19.24 4.72 14.71
N ILE A 260 -19.82 5.88 15.01
CA ILE A 260 -19.39 7.19 14.49
C ILE A 260 -19.19 8.12 15.68
N ALA A 261 -18.04 8.78 15.74
CA ALA A 261 -17.75 9.84 16.69
C ALA A 261 -17.43 11.14 15.96
N VAL A 262 -17.97 12.25 16.45
CA VAL A 262 -17.65 13.62 16.00
C VAL A 262 -17.46 14.47 17.25
N GLY A 263 -16.33 15.16 17.39
CA GLY A 263 -16.08 16.01 18.56
C GLY A 263 -14.61 16.34 18.76
N ASP A 264 -14.26 16.78 19.96
CA ASP A 264 -12.87 17.10 20.32
C ASP A 264 -12.03 15.83 20.53
N ALA A 265 -10.71 15.98 20.36
CA ALA A 265 -9.70 14.93 20.47
C ALA A 265 -9.46 14.48 21.92
#